data_AF-A0A7V7T1X4-F1
#
_entry.id   AF-A0A7V7T1X4-F1
#
_cell.length_a   1.000
_cell.length_b   1.000
_cell.length_c   1.000
_cell.angle_alpha   90.00
_cell.angle_beta   90.00
_cell.angle_gamma   90.00
#
_symmetry.space_group_name_H-M   'P 1'
#
loop_
_entity.id
_entity.type
_entity.pdbx_description
1 polymer ?
#
loop_
_entity_poly.entity_id
_entity_poly.type
_entity_poly.pdbx_seq_one_letter_code
_entity_poly.pdbx_strand_id
1 'polypeptide(L)'
;MKPIFCAVILLIATTLMAQQNSTTNNEQPNDGIKQFADTMGLLMREPSEAERDSMELYGAWMQAFIGYLLNHEQPYAQAIALQQTNAILRSQSSRDDSDSLQAFYQSHGNHINNLLKNEVLNIETLQILQALCFQQELDNVCDRKTLLDKQMQLYPYDLSVYLRPLQLAIEADNQELTTKLMKVMSGAQHFSMVDYLLPEFNTLVKNYFNENPIPEAALLREKNNYLLTQDLTEQQKSMLENQFNDYMPYNILISMQLALPIPAFKPLKDLCQTEKTYSADCLYIAKTLLHKSNSKLSKAMGHIINLAVYELNNQQDMLAASHANQLRLKKYTECISQSIEQNQQFEDMFDKDFSEHWLTAEDELIRLNKIATYLYEKRQAEGAQNNPNPENC
;
A
#
# COMPACT_ATOMS: atom_id res chain seq x y z
N MET A 1 23.30 1.54 -10.27
CA MET A 1 22.83 2.37 -9.14
C MET A 1 21.31 2.41 -9.16
N LYS A 2 20.70 1.49 -8.40
CA LYS A 2 19.29 1.03 -8.22
C LYS A 2 19.40 -0.43 -7.72
N PRO A 3 18.58 -1.00 -6.82
CA PRO A 3 17.39 -0.51 -6.11
C PRO A 3 17.65 -0.43 -4.59
N ILE A 4 17.77 0.79 -4.06
CA ILE A 4 17.93 1.03 -2.61
C ILE A 4 16.55 1.28 -1.94
N PHE A 5 15.46 1.36 -2.73
CA PHE A 5 14.16 1.81 -2.22
C PHE A 5 13.40 0.79 -1.34
N CYS A 6 13.49 -0.52 -1.61
CA CYS A 6 12.86 -1.52 -0.73
C CYS A 6 13.62 -1.68 0.59
N ALA A 7 14.95 -1.57 0.57
CA ALA A 7 15.77 -1.59 1.77
C ALA A 7 15.62 -0.30 2.60
N VAL A 8 15.49 0.88 1.96
CA VAL A 8 15.39 2.17 2.67
C VAL A 8 14.06 2.37 3.37
N ILE A 9 12.95 1.85 2.84
CA ILE A 9 11.66 1.93 3.54
C ILE A 9 11.65 1.01 4.78
N LEU A 10 12.31 -0.15 4.73
CA LEU A 10 12.54 -0.99 5.92
C LEU A 10 13.56 -0.36 6.90
N LEU A 11 14.65 0.24 6.39
CA LEU A 11 15.69 0.88 7.21
C LEU A 11 15.21 2.13 7.93
N ILE A 12 14.35 2.96 7.33
CA ILE A 12 13.79 4.15 8.00
C ILE A 12 12.84 3.74 9.13
N ALA A 13 12.10 2.64 8.98
CA ALA A 13 11.24 2.12 10.05
C ALA A 13 12.05 1.52 11.21
N THR A 14 13.14 0.78 10.95
CA THR A 14 13.93 0.15 12.03
C THR A 14 14.93 1.10 12.71
N THR A 15 15.53 2.06 12.00
CA THR A 15 16.49 3.01 12.61
C THR A 15 15.82 4.07 13.49
N LEU A 16 14.57 4.47 13.19
CA LEU A 16 13.78 5.32 14.07
C LEU A 16 13.33 4.60 15.36
N MET A 17 13.13 3.28 15.31
CA MET A 17 12.77 2.48 16.48
C MET A 17 13.95 2.17 17.42
N ALA A 18 15.17 2.07 16.89
CA ALA A 18 16.36 1.83 17.73
C ALA A 18 16.81 3.08 18.53
N GLN A 19 16.54 4.30 18.07
CA GLN A 19 16.97 5.53 18.74
C GLN A 19 16.05 6.02 19.87
N GLN A 20 14.84 5.48 20.03
CA GLN A 20 13.94 5.91 21.11
C GLN A 20 14.12 5.18 22.44
N ASN A 21 14.87 4.06 22.47
CA ASN A 21 15.05 3.26 23.69
C ASN A 21 16.43 3.38 24.38
N SER A 22 17.36 4.21 23.86
CA SER A 22 18.69 4.38 24.45
C SER A 22 18.91 5.77 25.05
N THR A 23 18.11 6.16 26.05
CA THR A 23 18.48 7.26 26.95
C THR A 23 18.81 6.72 28.34
N THR A 24 19.89 5.96 28.44
CA THR A 24 20.77 5.90 29.61
C THR A 24 21.93 4.95 29.27
N ASN A 25 23.05 5.50 28.79
CA ASN A 25 24.40 5.08 29.20
C ASN A 25 25.44 5.95 28.48
N ASN A 26 26.37 6.50 29.27
CA ASN A 26 27.57 7.20 28.81
C ASN A 26 28.60 6.17 28.29
N GLU A 27 28.32 5.56 27.14
CA GLU A 27 29.32 4.81 26.37
C GLU A 27 29.58 5.50 25.03
N GLN A 28 30.81 5.36 24.55
CA GLN A 28 31.50 6.32 23.69
C GLN A 28 30.76 6.66 22.39
N PRO A 29 30.55 7.94 22.06
CA PRO A 29 29.83 8.37 20.85
C PRO A 29 30.53 8.04 19.52
N ASN A 30 31.76 7.48 19.54
CA ASN A 30 32.55 7.21 18.34
C ASN A 30 32.27 5.83 17.70
N ASP A 31 31.90 4.82 18.47
CA ASP A 31 31.73 3.45 17.95
C ASP A 31 30.43 3.29 17.16
N GLY A 32 29.32 3.88 17.62
CA GLY A 32 28.05 3.87 16.89
C GLY A 32 28.10 4.67 15.58
N ILE A 33 28.82 5.79 15.55
CA ILE A 33 29.02 6.58 14.33
C ILE A 33 29.88 5.82 13.33
N LYS A 34 30.93 5.12 13.81
CA LYS A 34 31.80 4.30 12.97
C LYS A 34 31.06 3.08 12.41
N GLN A 35 30.30 2.37 13.24
CA GLN A 35 29.50 1.23 12.79
C GLN A 35 28.46 1.66 11.75
N PHE A 36 27.76 2.79 11.97
CA PHE A 36 26.87 3.35 10.97
C PHE A 36 27.60 3.72 9.67
N ALA A 37 28.75 4.40 9.76
CA ALA A 37 29.54 4.78 8.59
C ALA A 37 30.07 3.55 7.83
N ASP A 38 30.45 2.48 8.53
CA ASP A 38 30.92 1.23 7.95
C ASP A 38 29.76 0.48 7.26
N THR A 39 28.59 0.38 7.89
CA THR A 39 27.37 -0.19 7.27
C THR A 39 26.94 0.63 6.05
N MET A 40 26.93 1.96 6.14
CA MET A 40 26.62 2.82 5.00
C MET A 40 27.67 2.71 3.89
N GLY A 41 28.96 2.61 4.24
CA GLY A 41 30.03 2.36 3.28
C GLY A 41 29.85 1.03 2.55
N LEU A 42 29.45 -0.02 3.26
CA LEU A 42 29.10 -1.33 2.70
C LEU A 42 27.84 -1.30 1.84
N LEU A 43 26.82 -0.50 2.17
CA LEU A 43 25.59 -0.37 1.38
C LEU A 43 25.77 0.51 0.13
N MET A 44 26.70 1.45 0.17
CA MET A 44 26.96 2.39 -0.92
C MET A 44 28.13 1.98 -1.83
N ARG A 45 28.85 0.91 -1.51
CA ARG A 45 29.94 0.42 -2.37
C ARG A 45 29.41 -0.12 -3.70
N GLU A 46 30.29 -0.20 -4.68
CA GLU A 46 29.97 -0.95 -5.89
C GLU A 46 29.73 -2.42 -5.57
N PRO A 47 28.65 -3.03 -6.08
CA PRO A 47 28.41 -4.45 -5.90
C PRO A 47 29.55 -5.27 -6.53
N SER A 48 30.00 -6.29 -5.81
CA SER A 48 30.91 -7.30 -6.32
C SER A 48 30.31 -8.02 -7.54
N GLU A 49 31.13 -8.75 -8.29
CA GLU A 49 30.66 -9.55 -9.43
C GLU A 49 29.58 -10.55 -9.00
N ALA A 50 29.81 -11.30 -7.92
CA ALA A 50 28.82 -12.23 -7.37
C ALA A 50 27.50 -11.54 -6.96
N GLU A 51 27.56 -10.31 -6.43
CA GLU A 51 26.36 -9.55 -6.10
C GLU A 51 25.64 -9.04 -7.35
N ARG A 52 26.36 -8.69 -8.41
CA ARG A 52 25.77 -8.33 -9.70
C ARG A 52 25.08 -9.53 -10.35
N ASP A 53 25.75 -10.67 -10.40
CA ASP A 53 25.17 -11.91 -10.93
C ASP A 53 23.90 -12.31 -10.16
N SER A 54 23.95 -12.20 -8.82
CA SER A 54 22.80 -12.43 -7.95
C SER A 54 21.64 -11.46 -8.23
N MET A 55 21.93 -10.17 -8.44
CA MET A 55 20.93 -9.17 -8.83
C MET A 55 20.32 -9.46 -10.21
N GLU A 56 21.13 -9.90 -11.18
CA GLU A 56 20.66 -10.27 -12.52
C GLU A 56 19.77 -11.51 -12.47
N LEU A 57 20.13 -12.54 -11.70
CA LEU A 57 19.30 -13.73 -11.48
C LEU A 57 17.96 -13.38 -10.85
N TYR A 58 17.96 -12.53 -9.81
CA TYR A 58 16.72 -12.07 -9.20
C TYR A 58 15.88 -11.25 -10.18
N GLY A 59 16.51 -10.36 -10.95
CA GLY A 59 15.86 -9.55 -11.98
C GLY A 59 15.19 -10.41 -13.05
N ALA A 60 15.88 -11.43 -13.55
CA ALA A 60 15.34 -12.38 -14.52
C ALA A 60 14.17 -13.19 -13.95
N TRP A 61 14.29 -13.67 -12.70
CA TRP A 61 13.21 -14.39 -12.01
C TRP A 61 11.98 -13.49 -11.81
N MET A 62 12.18 -12.25 -11.38
CA MET A 62 11.09 -11.27 -11.20
C MET A 62 10.42 -10.91 -12.53
N GLN A 63 11.19 -10.77 -13.62
CA GLN A 63 10.65 -10.57 -14.96
C GLN A 63 9.82 -11.76 -15.42
N ALA A 64 10.25 -13.00 -15.16
CA ALA A 64 9.49 -14.20 -15.47
C ALA A 64 8.17 -14.26 -14.68
N PHE A 65 8.21 -13.90 -13.40
CA PHE A 65 7.02 -13.84 -12.55
C PHE A 65 6.03 -12.77 -13.00
N ILE A 66 6.50 -11.56 -13.30
CA ILE A 66 5.67 -10.50 -13.86
C ILE A 66 5.08 -10.93 -15.21
N GLY A 67 5.88 -11.58 -16.06
CA GLY A 67 5.42 -12.15 -17.33
C GLY A 67 4.35 -13.21 -17.14
N TYR A 68 4.47 -14.07 -16.13
CA TYR A 68 3.44 -15.03 -15.76
C TYR A 68 2.13 -14.34 -15.38
N LEU A 69 2.17 -13.34 -14.51
CA LEU A 69 0.98 -12.60 -14.09
C LEU A 69 0.33 -11.79 -15.23
N LEU A 70 1.13 -11.15 -16.09
CA LEU A 70 0.66 -10.39 -17.26
C LEU A 70 -0.03 -11.28 -18.30
N ASN A 71 0.34 -12.56 -18.39
CA ASN A 71 -0.26 -13.50 -19.34
C ASN A 71 -1.29 -14.43 -18.68
N HIS A 72 -1.58 -14.25 -17.39
CA HIS A 72 -2.55 -15.06 -16.67
C HIS A 72 -3.98 -14.73 -17.09
N GLU A 73 -4.91 -15.69 -17.03
CA GLU A 73 -6.30 -15.49 -17.45
C GLU A 73 -7.09 -14.50 -16.57
N GLN A 74 -6.67 -14.32 -15.32
CA GLN A 74 -7.34 -13.44 -14.35
C GLN A 74 -6.99 -11.96 -14.58
N PRO A 75 -7.96 -11.08 -14.90
CA PRO A 75 -7.71 -9.66 -15.13
C PRO A 75 -7.04 -8.93 -13.96
N TYR A 76 -7.36 -9.32 -12.72
CA TYR A 76 -6.78 -8.73 -11.53
C TYR A 76 -5.27 -8.99 -11.44
N ALA A 77 -4.83 -10.21 -11.75
CA ALA A 77 -3.40 -10.55 -11.80
C ALA A 77 -2.66 -9.74 -12.86
N GLN A 78 -3.26 -9.58 -14.04
CA GLN A 78 -2.69 -8.75 -15.12
C GLN A 78 -2.56 -7.28 -14.69
N ALA A 79 -3.57 -6.72 -14.02
CA ALA A 79 -3.55 -5.34 -13.54
C ALA A 79 -2.48 -5.10 -12.46
N ILE A 80 -2.32 -6.02 -11.50
CA ILE A 80 -1.23 -5.96 -10.51
C ILE A 80 0.13 -6.01 -11.22
N ALA A 81 0.31 -6.88 -12.20
CA ALA A 81 1.57 -7.02 -12.92
C ALA A 81 1.94 -5.76 -13.73
N LEU A 82 0.96 -5.12 -14.38
CA LEU A 82 1.15 -3.82 -15.03
C LEU A 82 1.61 -2.75 -14.04
N GLN A 83 1.00 -2.72 -12.84
CA GLN A 83 1.37 -1.79 -11.79
C GLN A 83 2.82 -2.01 -11.31
N GLN A 84 3.22 -3.27 -11.10
CA GLN A 84 4.59 -3.61 -10.71
C GLN A 84 5.61 -3.25 -11.79
N THR A 85 5.33 -3.56 -13.05
CA THR A 85 6.22 -3.26 -14.18
C THR A 85 6.48 -1.76 -14.29
N ASN A 86 5.44 -0.96 -14.13
CA ASN A 86 5.55 0.49 -14.21
C ASN A 86 6.33 1.11 -13.03
N ALA A 87 6.19 0.57 -11.82
CA ALA A 87 7.00 0.96 -10.67
C ALA A 87 8.50 0.66 -10.89
N ILE A 88 8.80 -0.53 -11.42
CA ILE A 88 10.17 -0.95 -11.77
C ILE A 88 10.77 0.01 -12.79
N LEU A 89 10.04 0.36 -13.85
CA LEU A 89 10.58 1.26 -14.87
C LEU A 89 10.81 2.68 -14.40
N ARG A 90 9.91 3.25 -13.58
CA ARG A 90 10.18 4.56 -12.96
C ARG A 90 11.42 4.53 -12.08
N SER A 91 11.65 3.40 -11.40
CA SER A 91 12.90 3.20 -10.67
C SER A 91 14.11 3.06 -11.60
N GLN A 92 13.94 2.57 -12.84
CA GLN A 92 14.99 2.27 -13.83
C GLN A 92 15.25 3.35 -14.88
N SER A 93 14.34 4.30 -15.07
CA SER A 93 14.49 5.43 -15.98
C SER A 93 15.47 6.46 -15.41
N SER A 94 16.76 6.29 -15.68
CA SER A 94 17.75 7.34 -15.46
C SER A 94 18.60 7.65 -16.69
N ARG A 95 18.45 7.01 -17.86
CA ARG A 95 19.26 7.31 -19.07
C ARG A 95 18.55 6.97 -20.41
N ASP A 96 18.45 7.99 -21.27
CA ASP A 96 18.82 8.08 -22.70
C ASP A 96 18.17 7.27 -23.84
N ASP A 97 17.06 6.55 -23.65
CA ASP A 97 16.33 6.00 -24.81
C ASP A 97 14.82 6.28 -24.73
N SER A 98 14.43 7.45 -25.27
CA SER A 98 13.04 7.89 -25.33
C SER A 98 12.15 6.95 -26.13
N ASP A 99 12.71 6.28 -27.14
CA ASP A 99 11.93 5.50 -28.10
C ASP A 99 11.55 4.14 -27.51
N SER A 100 12.46 3.48 -26.79
CA SER A 100 12.12 2.25 -26.07
C SER A 100 11.14 2.50 -24.92
N LEU A 101 11.25 3.63 -24.22
CA LEU A 101 10.32 4.01 -23.17
C LEU A 101 8.92 4.31 -23.73
N GLN A 102 8.84 5.01 -24.86
CA GLN A 102 7.57 5.28 -25.54
C GLN A 102 6.91 3.98 -26.04
N ALA A 103 7.69 3.07 -26.64
CA ALA A 103 7.19 1.77 -27.08
C ALA A 103 6.66 0.92 -25.90
N PHE A 104 7.35 0.99 -24.75
CA PHE A 104 6.88 0.36 -23.53
C PHE A 104 5.52 0.90 -23.08
N TYR A 105 5.36 2.22 -22.97
CA TYR A 105 4.10 2.83 -22.55
C TYR A 105 2.97 2.55 -23.53
N GLN A 106 3.27 2.51 -24.84
CA GLN A 106 2.31 2.09 -25.86
C GLN A 106 1.85 0.64 -25.63
N SER A 107 2.78 -0.28 -25.37
CA SER A 107 2.42 -1.68 -25.07
C SER A 107 1.59 -1.80 -23.80
N HIS A 108 1.92 -1.04 -22.75
CA HIS A 108 1.15 -0.99 -21.51
C HIS A 108 -0.26 -0.45 -21.72
N GLY A 109 -0.41 0.68 -22.40
CA GLY A 109 -1.72 1.25 -22.73
C GLY A 109 -2.57 0.30 -23.58
N ASN A 110 -1.97 -0.37 -24.57
CA ASN A 110 -2.67 -1.38 -25.38
C ASN A 110 -3.16 -2.56 -24.54
N HIS A 111 -2.35 -3.04 -23.60
CA HIS A 111 -2.74 -4.14 -22.70
C HIS A 111 -3.90 -3.72 -21.80
N ILE A 112 -3.83 -2.53 -21.20
CA ILE A 112 -4.93 -1.95 -20.41
C ILE A 112 -6.21 -1.86 -21.24
N ASN A 113 -6.13 -1.29 -22.45
CA ASN A 113 -7.30 -1.15 -23.33
C ASN A 113 -7.89 -2.51 -23.74
N ASN A 114 -7.07 -3.55 -23.86
CA ASN A 114 -7.55 -4.90 -24.11
C ASN A 114 -8.28 -5.48 -22.89
N LEU A 115 -7.77 -5.27 -21.67
CA LEU A 115 -8.49 -5.64 -20.45
C LEU A 115 -9.86 -4.95 -20.37
N LEU A 116 -9.95 -3.67 -20.75
CA LEU A 116 -11.22 -2.92 -20.76
C LEU A 116 -12.25 -3.48 -21.75
N LYS A 117 -11.86 -4.28 -22.74
CA LYS A 117 -12.81 -4.97 -23.63
C LYS A 117 -13.52 -6.13 -22.93
N ASN A 118 -12.98 -6.64 -21.82
CA ASN A 118 -13.65 -7.67 -21.02
C ASN A 118 -14.91 -7.10 -20.35
N GLU A 119 -16.02 -7.83 -20.42
CA GLU A 119 -17.31 -7.40 -19.88
C GLU A 119 -17.34 -7.44 -18.34
N VAL A 120 -16.59 -8.33 -17.71
CA VAL A 120 -16.62 -8.54 -16.25
C VAL A 120 -15.25 -8.24 -15.65
N LEU A 121 -15.10 -7.02 -15.13
CA LEU A 121 -13.95 -6.61 -14.32
C LEU A 121 -14.42 -6.27 -12.91
N ASN A 122 -13.73 -6.79 -11.89
CA ASN A 122 -14.01 -6.44 -10.51
C ASN A 122 -13.58 -4.98 -10.21
N ILE A 123 -14.11 -4.41 -9.12
CA ILE A 123 -13.82 -3.02 -8.75
C ILE A 123 -12.34 -2.83 -8.46
N GLU A 124 -11.69 -3.85 -7.89
CA GLU A 124 -10.28 -3.83 -7.54
C GLU A 124 -9.40 -3.65 -8.78
N THR A 125 -9.68 -4.44 -9.83
CA THR A 125 -9.02 -4.34 -11.14
C THR A 125 -9.22 -2.96 -11.74
N LEU A 126 -10.45 -2.46 -11.76
CA LEU A 126 -10.75 -1.16 -12.36
C LEU A 126 -10.06 0.01 -11.64
N GLN A 127 -9.96 -0.02 -10.31
CA GLN A 127 -9.27 1.02 -9.55
C GLN A 127 -7.75 1.00 -9.80
N ILE A 128 -7.13 -0.19 -9.93
CA ILE A 128 -5.72 -0.33 -10.31
C ILE A 128 -5.50 0.23 -11.72
N LEU A 129 -6.34 -0.17 -12.69
CA LEU A 129 -6.26 0.33 -14.05
C LEU A 129 -6.47 1.85 -14.11
N GLN A 130 -7.35 2.42 -13.28
CA GLN A 130 -7.53 3.87 -13.18
C GLN A 130 -6.26 4.55 -12.68
N ALA A 131 -5.63 4.04 -11.64
CA ALA A 131 -4.40 4.61 -11.13
C ALA A 131 -3.26 4.58 -12.16
N LEU A 132 -3.19 3.54 -12.99
CA LEU A 132 -2.26 3.44 -14.11
C LEU A 132 -2.62 4.43 -15.24
N CYS A 133 -3.86 4.41 -15.71
CA CYS A 133 -4.32 5.23 -16.85
C CYS A 133 -4.16 6.72 -16.61
N PHE A 134 -4.23 7.18 -15.35
CA PHE A 134 -4.13 8.60 -14.98
C PHE A 134 -2.69 9.06 -14.68
N GLN A 135 -1.69 8.27 -15.05
CA GLN A 135 -0.30 8.71 -15.06
C GLN A 135 0.03 9.45 -16.35
N GLN A 136 0.88 10.48 -16.24
CA GLN A 136 1.26 11.37 -17.34
C GLN A 136 1.75 10.62 -18.57
N GLU A 137 2.52 9.56 -18.34
CA GLU A 137 3.17 8.76 -19.37
C GLU A 137 2.17 7.91 -20.18
N LEU A 138 0.95 7.72 -19.65
CA LEU A 138 -0.11 6.91 -20.26
C LEU A 138 -1.27 7.76 -20.82
N ASP A 139 -1.19 9.10 -20.74
CA ASP A 139 -2.24 10.04 -21.16
C ASP A 139 -2.80 9.79 -22.57
N ASN A 140 -1.90 9.52 -23.52
CA ASN A 140 -2.25 9.43 -24.94
C ASN A 140 -2.54 8.01 -25.43
N VAL A 141 -2.41 7.01 -24.55
CA VAL A 141 -2.50 5.59 -24.93
C VAL A 141 -3.62 4.86 -24.22
N CYS A 142 -4.00 5.28 -23.00
CA CYS A 142 -5.09 4.67 -22.26
C CYS A 142 -6.44 5.30 -22.64
N ASP A 143 -7.45 4.46 -22.91
CA ASP A 143 -8.83 4.91 -23.11
C ASP A 143 -9.48 5.22 -21.75
N ARG A 144 -9.10 6.37 -21.19
CA ARG A 144 -9.60 6.88 -19.90
C ARG A 144 -11.12 7.00 -19.88
N LYS A 145 -11.74 7.39 -21.00
CA LYS A 145 -13.19 7.57 -21.08
C LYS A 145 -13.89 6.23 -20.90
N THR A 146 -13.51 5.24 -21.70
CA THR A 146 -14.10 3.89 -21.62
C THR A 146 -13.89 3.26 -20.25
N LEU A 147 -12.73 3.47 -19.62
CA LEU A 147 -12.48 3.03 -18.24
C LEU A 147 -13.45 3.65 -17.24
N LEU A 148 -13.58 4.99 -17.24
CA LEU A 148 -14.47 5.70 -16.31
C LEU A 148 -15.94 5.33 -16.54
N ASP A 149 -16.37 5.25 -17.81
CA ASP A 149 -17.74 4.86 -18.17
C ASP A 149 -18.05 3.43 -17.68
N LYS A 150 -17.10 2.50 -17.84
CA LYS A 150 -17.25 1.12 -17.35
C LYS A 150 -17.33 1.04 -15.84
N GLN A 151 -16.51 1.81 -15.12
CA GLN A 151 -16.57 1.87 -13.65
C GLN A 151 -17.94 2.34 -13.17
N MET A 152 -18.46 3.43 -13.72
CA MET A 152 -19.77 3.97 -13.36
C MET A 152 -20.91 3.03 -13.76
N GLN A 153 -20.77 2.28 -14.85
CA GLN A 153 -21.78 1.30 -15.29
C GLN A 153 -21.83 0.06 -14.38
N LEU A 154 -20.67 -0.50 -14.03
CA LEU A 154 -20.59 -1.74 -13.25
C LEU A 154 -20.79 -1.49 -11.74
N TYR A 155 -20.34 -0.34 -11.24
CA TYR A 155 -20.35 0.00 -9.81
C TYR A 155 -21.02 1.36 -9.52
N PRO A 156 -22.25 1.59 -9.97
CA PRO A 156 -22.91 2.91 -9.87
C PRO A 156 -23.17 3.36 -8.42
N TYR A 157 -23.17 2.43 -7.46
CA TYR A 157 -23.43 2.70 -6.05
C TYR A 157 -22.17 2.83 -5.20
N ASP A 158 -20.99 2.64 -5.80
CA ASP A 158 -19.71 2.81 -5.12
C ASP A 158 -19.21 4.25 -5.28
N LEU A 159 -18.92 4.94 -4.18
CA LEU A 159 -18.46 6.32 -4.20
C LEU A 159 -17.10 6.48 -4.90
N SER A 160 -16.24 5.45 -4.87
CA SER A 160 -14.87 5.51 -5.40
C SER A 160 -14.79 5.81 -6.90
N VAL A 161 -15.78 5.34 -7.69
CA VAL A 161 -15.79 5.51 -9.15
C VAL A 161 -16.03 6.95 -9.60
N TYR A 162 -16.50 7.80 -8.70
CA TYR A 162 -16.84 9.19 -9.00
C TYR A 162 -15.75 10.19 -8.62
N LEU A 163 -14.74 9.79 -7.84
CA LEU A 163 -13.67 10.71 -7.41
C LEU A 163 -12.88 11.27 -8.60
N ARG A 164 -12.55 10.42 -9.59
CA ARG A 164 -11.81 10.86 -10.77
C ARG A 164 -12.67 11.68 -11.74
N PRO A 165 -13.90 11.27 -12.08
CA PRO A 165 -14.83 12.14 -12.81
C PRO A 165 -15.02 13.50 -12.16
N LEU A 166 -15.13 13.57 -10.82
CA LEU A 166 -15.26 14.84 -10.10
C LEU A 166 -14.03 15.71 -10.30
N GLN A 167 -12.83 15.14 -10.16
CA GLN A 167 -11.58 15.85 -10.41
C GLN A 167 -11.55 16.45 -11.83
N LEU A 168 -11.87 15.66 -12.85
CA LEU A 168 -11.87 16.11 -14.24
C LEU A 168 -12.91 17.20 -14.50
N ALA A 169 -14.09 17.12 -13.88
CA ALA A 169 -15.12 18.13 -13.99
C ALA A 169 -14.67 19.47 -13.38
N ILE A 170 -13.99 19.43 -12.24
CA ILE A 170 -13.42 20.61 -11.57
C ILE A 170 -12.29 21.21 -12.42
N GLU A 171 -11.35 20.39 -12.92
CA GLU A 171 -10.22 20.83 -13.75
C GLU A 171 -10.68 21.47 -15.07
N ALA A 172 -11.82 21.01 -15.62
CA ALA A 172 -12.44 21.58 -16.82
C ALA A 172 -13.35 22.79 -16.55
N ASP A 173 -13.45 23.26 -15.29
CA ASP A 173 -14.40 24.29 -14.84
C ASP A 173 -15.86 24.01 -15.25
N ASN A 174 -16.24 22.72 -15.27
CA ASN A 174 -17.58 22.29 -15.64
C ASN A 174 -18.49 22.21 -14.41
N GLN A 175 -19.03 23.36 -14.00
CA GLN A 175 -19.86 23.49 -12.80
C GLN A 175 -21.13 22.62 -12.83
N GLU A 176 -21.75 22.45 -14.01
CA GLU A 176 -22.94 21.61 -14.16
C GLU A 176 -22.61 20.14 -13.86
N LEU A 177 -21.52 19.62 -14.44
CA LEU A 177 -21.08 18.25 -14.22
C LEU A 177 -20.61 18.05 -12.78
N THR A 178 -19.87 18.99 -12.20
CA THR A 178 -19.48 18.98 -10.79
C THR A 178 -20.70 18.87 -9.88
N THR A 179 -21.72 19.69 -10.10
CA THR A 179 -22.98 19.65 -9.34
C THR A 179 -23.68 18.29 -9.47
N LYS A 180 -23.74 17.75 -10.69
CA LYS A 180 -24.36 16.45 -10.94
C LYS A 180 -23.60 15.33 -10.22
N LEU A 181 -22.28 15.32 -10.29
CA LEU A 181 -21.43 14.32 -9.65
C LEU A 181 -21.55 14.38 -8.13
N MET A 182 -21.55 15.57 -7.52
CA MET A 182 -21.76 15.71 -6.07
C MET A 182 -23.08 15.10 -5.61
N LYS A 183 -24.16 15.31 -6.35
CA LYS A 183 -25.47 14.71 -6.06
C LYS A 183 -25.50 13.19 -6.23
N VAL A 184 -24.78 12.66 -7.23
CA VAL A 184 -24.67 11.21 -7.41
C VAL A 184 -23.84 10.60 -6.28
N MET A 185 -22.71 11.23 -5.94
CA MET A 185 -21.82 10.81 -4.86
C MET A 185 -22.52 10.82 -3.50
N SER A 186 -23.39 11.80 -3.22
CA SER A 186 -24.17 11.84 -1.98
C SER A 186 -25.23 10.73 -1.88
N GLY A 187 -25.60 10.12 -3.01
CA GLY A 187 -26.46 8.94 -3.10
C GLY A 187 -25.73 7.59 -3.06
N ALA A 188 -24.39 7.57 -3.00
CA ALA A 188 -23.61 6.34 -2.97
C ALA A 188 -23.82 5.54 -1.68
N GLN A 189 -23.80 4.20 -1.79
CA GLN A 189 -24.14 3.29 -0.69
C GLN A 189 -22.92 2.79 0.09
N HIS A 190 -21.76 2.75 -0.56
CA HIS A 190 -20.49 2.30 0.02
C HIS A 190 -19.31 2.98 -0.68
N PHE A 191 -18.12 2.78 -0.13
CA PHE A 191 -16.86 3.21 -0.71
C PHE A 191 -15.86 2.05 -0.63
N SER A 192 -15.43 1.53 -1.78
CA SER A 192 -14.37 0.52 -1.81
C SER A 192 -13.02 1.18 -1.98
N MET A 193 -12.09 0.88 -1.07
CA MET A 193 -10.67 1.15 -1.25
C MET A 193 -9.94 -0.18 -1.46
N VAL A 194 -9.08 -0.24 -2.48
CA VAL A 194 -8.26 -1.42 -2.75
C VAL A 194 -6.99 -1.32 -1.90
N ASP A 195 -7.08 -1.77 -0.65
CA ASP A 195 -5.97 -1.81 0.33
C ASP A 195 -5.57 -3.25 0.70
N TYR A 196 -6.11 -4.24 -0.02
CA TYR A 196 -5.90 -5.67 0.18
C TYR A 196 -5.72 -6.38 -1.16
N LEU A 197 -5.10 -7.58 -1.11
CA LEU A 197 -5.01 -8.48 -2.27
C LEU A 197 -6.15 -9.51 -2.23
N LEU A 198 -6.67 -9.86 -3.41
CA LEU A 198 -7.72 -10.88 -3.52
C LEU A 198 -7.18 -12.27 -3.11
N PRO A 199 -7.97 -13.10 -2.40
CA PRO A 199 -7.52 -14.42 -1.94
C PRO A 199 -7.00 -15.32 -3.08
N GLU A 200 -7.69 -15.33 -4.22
CA GLU A 200 -7.30 -16.08 -5.41
C GLU A 200 -5.95 -15.62 -5.97
N PHE A 201 -5.62 -14.34 -5.86
CA PHE A 201 -4.32 -13.80 -6.26
C PHE A 201 -3.22 -14.23 -5.28
N ASN A 202 -3.51 -14.22 -3.97
CA ASN A 202 -2.56 -14.72 -2.97
C ASN A 202 -2.21 -16.19 -3.22
N THR A 203 -3.21 -17.03 -3.53
CA THR A 203 -3.00 -18.43 -3.90
C THR A 203 -2.19 -18.56 -5.20
N LEU A 204 -2.52 -17.76 -6.22
CA LEU A 204 -1.80 -17.75 -7.49
C LEU A 204 -0.30 -17.49 -7.31
N VAL A 205 0.05 -16.45 -6.55
CA VAL A 205 1.45 -16.09 -6.30
C VAL A 205 2.17 -17.17 -5.50
N LYS A 206 1.55 -17.69 -4.42
CA LYS A 206 2.15 -18.77 -3.63
C LYS A 206 2.41 -20.03 -4.46
N ASN A 207 1.49 -20.38 -5.37
CA ASN A 207 1.68 -21.51 -6.29
C ASN A 207 2.86 -21.27 -7.24
N TYR A 208 2.97 -20.07 -7.82
CA TYR A 208 4.10 -19.74 -8.69
C TYR A 208 5.44 -19.89 -7.97
N PHE A 209 5.56 -19.42 -6.73
CA PHE A 209 6.80 -19.54 -5.94
C PHE A 209 7.15 -20.99 -5.62
N ASN A 210 6.16 -21.85 -5.37
CA ASN A 210 6.39 -23.27 -5.13
C ASN A 210 6.92 -23.97 -6.38
N GLU A 211 6.43 -23.59 -7.56
CA GLU A 211 6.85 -24.17 -8.85
C GLU A 211 8.14 -23.55 -9.39
N ASN A 212 8.41 -22.30 -9.05
CA ASN A 212 9.50 -21.49 -9.55
C ASN A 212 10.20 -20.78 -8.38
N PRO A 213 10.95 -21.50 -7.53
CA PRO A 213 11.61 -20.91 -6.38
C PRO A 213 12.59 -19.81 -6.79
N ILE A 214 12.74 -18.79 -5.95
CA ILE A 214 13.74 -17.75 -6.15
C ILE A 214 15.14 -18.41 -6.19
N PRO A 215 16.03 -18.03 -7.13
CA PRO A 215 17.38 -18.58 -7.19
C PRO A 215 18.12 -18.44 -5.85
N GLU A 216 18.79 -19.51 -5.40
CA GLU A 216 19.47 -19.54 -4.10
C GLU A 216 20.52 -18.42 -3.96
N ALA A 217 21.26 -18.12 -5.04
CA ALA A 217 22.22 -17.01 -5.06
C ALA A 217 21.57 -15.64 -4.85
N ALA A 218 20.32 -15.45 -5.29
CA ALA A 218 19.55 -14.22 -5.04
C ALA A 218 19.12 -14.14 -3.57
N LEU A 219 18.62 -15.24 -3.03
CA LEU A 219 18.22 -15.34 -1.62
C LEU A 219 19.40 -15.10 -0.67
N LEU A 220 20.56 -15.68 -0.96
CA LEU A 220 21.76 -15.50 -0.15
C LEU A 220 22.22 -14.04 -0.08
N ARG A 221 22.12 -13.29 -1.19
CA ARG A 221 22.43 -11.86 -1.19
C ARG A 221 21.49 -11.08 -0.26
N GLU A 222 20.19 -11.34 -0.34
CA GLU A 222 19.24 -10.65 0.54
C GLU A 222 19.42 -11.04 2.02
N LYS A 223 19.66 -12.32 2.32
CA LYS A 223 20.06 -12.76 3.67
C LYS A 223 21.29 -12.01 4.18
N ASN A 224 22.33 -11.90 3.35
CA ASN A 224 23.54 -11.17 3.71
C ASN A 224 23.26 -9.68 3.96
N ASN A 225 22.35 -9.06 3.22
CA ASN A 225 21.92 -7.69 3.48
C ASN A 225 21.28 -7.55 4.88
N TYR A 226 20.42 -8.50 5.28
CA TYR A 226 19.85 -8.52 6.63
C TYR A 226 20.94 -8.67 7.69
N LEU A 227 21.86 -9.61 7.53
CA LEU A 227 22.98 -9.83 8.47
C LEU A 227 23.91 -8.62 8.62
N LEU A 228 24.05 -7.80 7.57
CA LEU A 228 24.90 -6.61 7.58
C LEU A 228 24.22 -5.36 8.13
N THR A 229 22.88 -5.31 8.08
CA THR A 229 22.11 -4.10 8.42
C THR A 229 21.36 -4.20 9.73
N GLN A 230 21.19 -5.40 10.26
CA GLN A 230 20.45 -5.66 11.49
C GLN A 230 21.36 -6.31 12.53
N ASP A 231 21.26 -5.87 13.78
CA ASP A 231 21.95 -6.51 14.91
C ASP A 231 21.13 -7.72 15.37
N LEU A 232 21.34 -8.86 14.72
CA LEU A 232 20.55 -10.09 14.93
C LEU A 232 21.18 -10.99 15.99
N THR A 233 20.35 -11.53 16.87
CA THR A 233 20.76 -12.60 17.80
C THR A 233 21.08 -13.89 17.04
N GLU A 234 21.82 -14.83 17.66
CA GLU A 234 22.11 -16.13 17.02
C GLU A 234 20.85 -16.94 16.69
N GLN A 235 19.80 -16.81 17.51
CA GLN A 235 18.49 -17.41 17.21
C GLN A 235 17.88 -16.79 15.95
N GLN A 236 17.92 -15.47 15.83
CA GLN A 236 17.40 -14.74 14.67
C GLN A 236 18.18 -15.04 13.40
N LYS A 237 19.51 -15.16 13.49
CA LYS A 237 20.37 -15.62 12.38
C LYS A 237 19.98 -17.02 11.94
N SER A 238 19.75 -17.94 12.88
CA SER A 238 19.29 -19.30 12.57
C SER A 238 17.92 -19.31 11.90
N MET A 239 16.98 -18.46 12.33
CA MET A 239 15.68 -18.33 11.66
C MET A 239 15.82 -17.76 10.25
N LEU A 240 16.63 -16.71 10.08
CA LEU A 240 16.95 -16.16 8.77
C LEU A 240 17.55 -17.24 7.85
N GLU A 241 18.42 -18.10 8.35
CA GLU A 241 18.99 -19.15 7.51
C GLU A 241 17.96 -20.20 7.07
N ASN A 242 17.09 -20.61 8.00
CA ASN A 242 16.21 -21.75 7.79
C ASN A 242 14.84 -21.40 7.22
N GLN A 243 14.33 -20.17 7.42
CA GLN A 243 12.94 -19.80 7.14
C GLN A 243 12.79 -18.67 6.12
N PHE A 244 13.89 -18.04 5.69
CA PHE A 244 13.82 -16.90 4.78
C PHE A 244 13.18 -17.24 3.44
N ASN A 245 13.43 -18.43 2.90
CA ASN A 245 12.85 -18.84 1.63
C ASN A 245 11.31 -18.94 1.71
N ASP A 246 10.79 -19.46 2.83
CA ASP A 246 9.35 -19.58 3.08
C ASP A 246 8.70 -18.23 3.37
N TYR A 247 9.49 -17.27 3.90
CA TYR A 247 9.06 -15.89 4.15
C TYR A 247 8.91 -15.07 2.85
N MET A 248 9.79 -15.27 1.86
CA MET A 248 9.84 -14.42 0.67
C MET A 248 8.52 -14.26 -0.11
N PRO A 249 7.69 -15.31 -0.33
CA PRO A 249 6.37 -15.14 -0.94
C PRO A 249 5.49 -14.14 -0.19
N TYR A 250 5.48 -14.19 1.14
CA TYR A 250 4.70 -13.28 1.98
C TYR A 250 5.23 -11.85 1.91
N ASN A 251 6.56 -11.68 1.97
CA ASN A 251 7.19 -10.36 1.81
C ASN A 251 6.81 -9.69 0.49
N ILE A 252 6.83 -10.45 -0.61
CA ILE A 252 6.47 -9.94 -1.94
C ILE A 252 4.97 -9.60 -2.01
N LEU A 253 4.10 -10.46 -1.49
CA LEU A 253 2.65 -10.19 -1.43
C LEU A 253 2.33 -8.94 -0.60
N ILE A 254 2.91 -8.80 0.59
CA ILE A 254 2.73 -7.61 1.43
C ILE A 254 3.26 -6.36 0.71
N SER A 255 4.40 -6.45 0.04
CA SER A 255 4.95 -5.35 -0.76
C SER A 255 4.02 -4.93 -1.91
N MET A 256 3.37 -5.89 -2.58
CA MET A 256 2.37 -5.60 -3.61
C MET A 256 1.13 -4.92 -3.02
N GLN A 257 0.66 -5.38 -1.86
CA GLN A 257 -0.47 -4.77 -1.16
C GLN A 257 -0.19 -3.32 -0.77
N LEU A 258 0.99 -3.05 -0.22
CA LEU A 258 1.42 -1.70 0.16
C LEU A 258 1.60 -0.76 -1.04
N ALA A 259 1.83 -1.33 -2.23
CA ALA A 259 1.94 -0.56 -3.45
C ALA A 259 0.59 -0.17 -4.06
N LEU A 260 -0.54 -0.74 -3.59
CA LEU A 260 -1.87 -0.50 -4.12
C LEU A 260 -2.25 0.99 -4.13
N PRO A 261 -3.02 1.44 -5.13
CA PRO A 261 -3.24 2.86 -5.34
C PRO A 261 -4.16 3.48 -4.29
N ILE A 262 -3.82 4.70 -3.87
CA ILE A 262 -4.66 5.51 -3.01
C ILE A 262 -5.55 6.43 -3.86
N PRO A 263 -6.88 6.50 -3.59
CA PRO A 263 -7.76 7.40 -4.30
C PRO A 263 -7.42 8.90 -4.14
N ALA A 264 -7.70 9.68 -5.18
CA ALA A 264 -7.47 11.13 -5.18
C ALA A 264 -8.57 11.88 -4.40
N PHE A 265 -8.46 11.93 -3.07
CA PHE A 265 -9.45 12.61 -2.22
C PHE A 265 -9.38 14.14 -2.25
N LYS A 266 -8.25 14.71 -2.68
CA LYS A 266 -8.01 16.16 -2.61
C LYS A 266 -9.10 17.01 -3.29
N PRO A 267 -9.54 16.72 -4.52
CA PRO A 267 -10.59 17.52 -5.19
C PRO A 267 -11.90 17.57 -4.41
N LEU A 268 -12.35 16.41 -3.89
CA LEU A 268 -13.54 16.33 -3.04
C LEU A 268 -13.37 17.15 -1.75
N LYS A 269 -12.24 16.98 -1.06
CA LYS A 269 -11.93 17.71 0.16
C LYS A 269 -11.96 19.23 -0.08
N ASP A 270 -11.26 19.70 -1.11
CA ASP A 270 -11.13 21.12 -1.41
C ASP A 270 -12.51 21.73 -1.73
N LEU A 271 -13.34 21.02 -2.50
CA LEU A 271 -14.72 21.42 -2.80
C LEU A 271 -15.56 21.55 -1.52
N CYS A 272 -15.52 20.54 -0.65
CA CYS A 272 -16.27 20.56 0.61
C CYS A 272 -15.78 21.60 1.63
N GLN A 273 -14.54 22.07 1.50
CA GLN A 273 -13.95 23.11 2.34
C GLN A 273 -14.32 24.53 1.91
N THR A 274 -14.61 24.73 0.63
CA THR A 274 -14.71 26.08 0.05
C THR A 274 -16.14 26.40 -0.40
N GLU A 275 -16.89 25.42 -0.89
CA GLU A 275 -18.16 25.63 -1.57
C GLU A 275 -19.36 25.29 -0.69
N LYS A 276 -19.96 26.32 -0.06
CA LYS A 276 -21.13 26.16 0.82
C LYS A 276 -22.29 25.43 0.16
N THR A 277 -22.48 25.63 -1.14
CA THR A 277 -23.56 25.02 -1.93
C THR A 277 -23.58 23.49 -1.83
N TYR A 278 -22.42 22.85 -1.66
CA TYR A 278 -22.33 21.39 -1.58
C TYR A 278 -22.32 20.83 -0.16
N SER A 279 -22.53 21.67 0.86
CA SER A 279 -22.42 21.26 2.28
C SER A 279 -23.24 20.00 2.60
N ALA A 280 -24.50 19.93 2.14
CA ALA A 280 -25.36 18.78 2.38
C ALA A 280 -24.81 17.51 1.71
N ASP A 281 -24.45 17.60 0.42
CA ASP A 281 -23.87 16.48 -0.33
C ASP A 281 -22.57 15.98 0.32
N CYS A 282 -21.70 16.91 0.72
CA CYS A 282 -20.45 16.61 1.42
C CYS A 282 -20.66 15.86 2.75
N LEU A 283 -21.66 16.23 3.55
CA LEU A 283 -21.98 15.52 4.79
C LEU A 283 -22.50 14.10 4.54
N TYR A 284 -23.28 13.90 3.47
CA TYR A 284 -23.71 12.55 3.06
C TYR A 284 -22.54 11.70 2.58
N ILE A 285 -21.66 12.26 1.75
CA ILE A 285 -20.43 11.61 1.29
C ILE A 285 -19.54 11.22 2.48
N ALA A 286 -19.35 12.14 3.42
CA ALA A 286 -18.60 11.89 4.65
C ALA A 286 -19.19 10.75 5.48
N LYS A 287 -20.52 10.66 5.58
CA LYS A 287 -21.20 9.55 6.26
C LYS A 287 -20.90 8.20 5.60
N THR A 288 -20.90 8.13 4.26
CA THR A 288 -20.53 6.92 3.51
C THR A 288 -19.07 6.54 3.78
N LEU A 289 -18.15 7.51 3.73
CA LEU A 289 -16.75 7.29 4.05
C LEU A 289 -16.51 6.83 5.50
N LEU A 290 -17.29 7.32 6.47
CA LEU A 290 -17.14 6.96 7.89
C LEU A 290 -17.68 5.56 8.23
N HIS A 291 -18.79 5.17 7.63
CA HIS A 291 -19.58 4.02 8.10
C HIS A 291 -19.75 2.91 7.07
N LYS A 292 -19.40 3.17 5.81
CA LYS A 292 -19.59 2.26 4.67
C LYS A 292 -18.34 2.16 3.80
N SER A 293 -17.17 2.39 4.40
CA SER A 293 -15.86 2.17 3.78
C SER A 293 -15.10 1.09 4.53
N ASN A 294 -14.12 0.50 3.85
CA ASN A 294 -13.29 -0.59 4.36
C ASN A 294 -11.90 -0.15 4.85
N SER A 295 -11.57 1.15 4.85
CA SER A 295 -10.21 1.61 5.22
C SER A 295 -10.18 2.74 6.26
N LYS A 296 -9.13 2.76 7.06
CA LYS A 296 -8.80 3.85 8.00
C LYS A 296 -8.69 5.18 7.28
N LEU A 297 -8.05 5.20 6.11
CA LEU A 297 -7.85 6.43 5.34
C LEU A 297 -9.18 7.05 4.91
N SER A 298 -10.12 6.24 4.43
CA SER A 298 -11.46 6.69 4.02
C SER A 298 -12.23 7.25 5.22
N LYS A 299 -12.20 6.55 6.36
CA LYS A 299 -12.81 7.01 7.62
C LYS A 299 -12.21 8.34 8.08
N ALA A 300 -10.88 8.49 8.03
CA ALA A 300 -10.20 9.74 8.34
C ALA A 300 -10.62 10.88 7.40
N MET A 301 -10.75 10.61 6.10
CA MET A 301 -11.23 11.59 5.13
C MET A 301 -12.67 12.02 5.41
N GLY A 302 -13.55 11.09 5.78
CA GLY A 302 -14.92 11.42 6.18
C GLY A 302 -14.97 12.39 7.37
N HIS A 303 -14.12 12.22 8.38
CA HIS A 303 -13.99 13.19 9.47
C HIS A 303 -13.48 14.56 9.00
N ILE A 304 -12.47 14.58 8.13
CA ILE A 304 -11.92 15.82 7.57
C ILE A 304 -12.99 16.61 6.82
N ILE A 305 -13.82 15.93 6.02
CA ILE A 305 -14.93 16.56 5.30
C ILE A 305 -16.01 17.09 6.27
N ASN A 306 -16.39 16.32 7.29
CA ASN A 306 -17.35 16.81 8.29
C ASN A 306 -16.86 18.08 8.99
N LEU A 307 -15.60 18.08 9.44
CA LEU A 307 -14.99 19.25 10.10
C LEU A 307 -15.01 20.47 9.18
N ALA A 308 -14.55 20.29 7.94
CA ALA A 308 -14.54 21.33 6.92
C ALA A 308 -15.93 21.96 6.72
N VAL A 309 -16.96 21.13 6.56
CA VAL A 309 -18.33 21.62 6.32
C VAL A 309 -18.90 22.32 7.56
N TYR A 310 -18.67 21.79 8.76
CA TYR A 310 -19.18 22.41 9.99
C TYR A 310 -18.48 23.73 10.30
N GLU A 311 -17.17 23.83 10.05
CA GLU A 311 -16.42 25.08 10.14
C GLU A 311 -16.95 26.11 9.12
N LEU A 312 -17.08 25.71 7.86
CA LEU A 312 -17.59 26.57 6.77
C LEU A 312 -19.00 27.14 7.07
N ASN A 313 -19.85 26.35 7.73
CA ASN A 313 -21.21 26.73 8.10
C ASN A 313 -21.36 27.34 9.51
N ASN A 314 -20.26 27.59 10.22
CA ASN A 314 -20.26 28.11 11.59
C ASN A 314 -21.09 27.27 12.59
N GLN A 315 -21.15 25.94 12.40
CA GLN A 315 -21.90 25.02 13.24
C GLN A 315 -21.04 24.49 14.40
N GLN A 316 -20.77 25.34 15.39
CA GLN A 316 -19.80 25.09 16.47
C GLN A 316 -20.05 23.79 17.25
N ASP A 317 -21.31 23.48 17.60
CA ASP A 317 -21.63 22.26 18.35
C ASP A 317 -21.32 21.00 17.54
N MET A 318 -21.66 21.01 16.24
CA MET A 318 -21.37 19.89 15.33
C MET A 318 -19.88 19.76 15.05
N LEU A 319 -19.17 20.89 14.94
CA LEU A 319 -17.72 20.94 14.80
C LEU A 319 -17.03 20.29 16.01
N ALA A 320 -17.42 20.67 17.23
CA ALA A 320 -16.89 20.09 18.46
C ALA A 320 -17.15 18.58 18.56
N ALA A 321 -18.36 18.13 18.22
CA ALA A 321 -18.71 16.71 18.19
C ALA A 321 -17.88 15.94 17.14
N SER A 322 -17.69 16.51 15.95
CA SER A 322 -16.89 15.91 14.89
C SER A 322 -15.41 15.80 15.27
N HIS A 323 -14.84 16.82 15.94
CA HIS A 323 -13.49 16.77 16.49
C HIS A 323 -13.33 15.67 17.53
N ALA A 324 -14.29 15.53 18.44
CA ALA A 324 -14.25 14.47 19.46
C ALA A 324 -14.28 13.06 18.82
N ASN A 325 -15.09 12.87 17.78
CA ASN A 325 -15.15 11.60 17.06
C ASN A 325 -13.86 11.31 16.27
N GLN A 326 -13.29 12.31 15.58
CA GLN A 326 -12.00 12.16 14.91
C GLN A 326 -10.88 11.80 15.89
N LEU A 327 -10.85 12.47 17.06
CA LEU A 327 -9.87 12.17 18.11
C LEU A 327 -10.04 10.75 18.65
N ARG A 328 -11.28 10.26 18.80
CA ARG A 328 -11.55 8.88 19.22
C ARG A 328 -11.00 7.89 18.20
N LEU A 329 -11.27 8.08 16.90
CA LEU A 329 -10.72 7.23 15.85
C LEU A 329 -9.19 7.27 15.86
N LYS A 330 -8.59 8.46 15.94
CA LYS A 330 -7.13 8.62 16.00
C LYS A 330 -6.53 7.82 17.17
N LYS A 331 -7.02 8.04 18.39
CA LYS A 331 -6.57 7.34 19.60
C LYS A 331 -6.70 5.83 19.48
N TYR A 332 -7.84 5.36 18.97
CA TYR A 332 -8.06 3.93 18.74
C TYR A 332 -7.04 3.35 17.76
N THR A 333 -6.84 4.00 16.61
CA THR A 333 -5.86 3.51 15.63
C THR A 333 -4.42 3.59 16.11
N GLU A 334 -4.06 4.60 16.90
CA GLU A 334 -2.75 4.71 17.53
C GLU A 334 -2.55 3.60 18.57
N CYS A 335 -3.55 3.33 19.40
CA CYS A 335 -3.52 2.25 20.39
C CYS A 335 -3.32 0.88 19.73
N ILE A 336 -4.10 0.58 18.67
CA ILE A 336 -3.96 -0.68 17.93
C ILE A 336 -2.58 -0.78 17.26
N SER A 337 -2.11 0.29 16.61
CA SER A 337 -0.80 0.27 15.96
C SER A 337 0.33 0.07 16.97
N GLN A 338 0.26 0.74 18.13
CA GLN A 338 1.21 0.55 19.23
C GLN A 338 1.14 -0.85 19.82
N SER A 339 -0.04 -1.45 19.95
CA SER A 339 -0.17 -2.85 20.40
C SER A 339 0.50 -3.81 19.42
N ILE A 340 0.36 -3.60 18.11
CA ILE A 340 1.10 -4.37 17.10
C ILE A 340 2.60 -4.14 17.26
N GLU A 341 3.06 -2.88 17.23
CA GLU A 341 4.49 -2.53 17.28
C GLU A 341 5.19 -3.06 18.55
N GLN A 342 4.55 -2.99 19.70
CA GLN A 342 5.14 -3.43 20.97
C GLN A 342 5.09 -4.95 21.18
N ASN A 343 4.12 -5.64 20.57
CA ASN A 343 4.05 -7.09 20.61
C ASN A 343 4.83 -7.76 19.47
N GLN A 344 5.08 -7.05 18.37
CA GLN A 344 5.80 -7.59 17.22
C GLN A 344 7.29 -7.74 17.55
N GLN A 345 7.83 -8.91 17.23
CA GLN A 345 9.26 -9.21 17.30
C GLN A 345 9.76 -9.61 15.92
N PHE A 346 11.09 -9.65 15.75
CA PHE A 346 11.72 -9.99 14.47
C PHE A 346 11.24 -11.36 13.96
N GLU A 347 11.10 -12.32 14.88
CA GLU A 347 10.70 -13.70 14.63
C GLU A 347 9.31 -13.80 13.99
N ASP A 348 8.42 -12.84 14.24
CA ASP A 348 7.07 -12.84 13.67
C ASP A 348 7.06 -12.64 12.16
N MET A 349 8.12 -12.05 11.59
CA MET A 349 8.18 -11.92 10.13
C MET A 349 8.22 -13.29 9.45
N PHE A 350 8.77 -14.31 10.11
CA PHE A 350 8.81 -15.69 9.62
C PHE A 350 7.59 -16.50 10.05
N ASP A 351 6.70 -15.90 10.83
CA ASP A 351 5.47 -16.54 11.26
C ASP A 351 4.44 -16.50 10.12
N LYS A 352 4.08 -17.69 9.66
CA LYS A 352 3.10 -17.86 8.59
C LYS A 352 1.74 -17.29 8.99
N ASP A 353 1.26 -17.55 10.21
CA ASP A 353 -0.08 -17.14 10.60
C ASP A 353 -0.15 -15.61 10.74
N PHE A 354 0.91 -14.99 11.28
CA PHE A 354 1.06 -13.54 11.27
C PHE A 354 0.98 -12.97 9.84
N SER A 355 1.71 -13.57 8.90
CA SER A 355 1.74 -13.13 7.50
C SER A 355 0.40 -13.36 6.78
N GLU A 356 -0.32 -14.45 7.07
CA GLU A 356 -1.66 -14.70 6.53
C GLU A 356 -2.67 -13.66 7.05
N HIS A 357 -2.56 -13.22 8.31
CA HIS A 357 -3.40 -12.15 8.84
C HIS A 357 -3.21 -10.82 8.11
N TRP A 358 -2.00 -10.50 7.64
CA TRP A 358 -1.76 -9.31 6.81
C TRP A 358 -2.42 -9.37 5.44
N LEU A 359 -2.63 -10.57 4.91
CA LEU A 359 -3.11 -10.80 3.55
C LEU A 359 -4.63 -11.06 3.48
N THR A 360 -5.38 -10.82 4.57
CA THR A 360 -6.83 -10.98 4.56
C THR A 360 -7.54 -9.86 3.82
N ALA A 361 -8.50 -10.25 2.97
CA ALA A 361 -9.36 -9.38 2.19
C ALA A 361 -10.56 -8.88 3.03
N GLU A 362 -10.28 -8.06 4.04
CA GLU A 362 -11.30 -7.48 4.92
C GLU A 362 -11.03 -6.00 5.25
N ASP A 363 -11.94 -5.36 5.99
CA ASP A 363 -11.77 -3.98 6.47
C ASP A 363 -10.43 -3.83 7.21
N GLU A 364 -9.67 -2.80 6.85
CA GLU A 364 -8.33 -2.52 7.36
C GLU A 364 -8.28 -2.54 8.89
N LEU A 365 -9.26 -1.94 9.56
CA LEU A 365 -9.28 -1.91 11.02
C LEU A 365 -9.58 -3.30 11.59
N ILE A 366 -10.46 -4.09 10.96
CA ILE A 366 -10.71 -5.47 11.38
C ILE A 366 -9.43 -6.28 11.26
N ARG A 367 -8.72 -6.16 10.14
CA ARG A 367 -7.43 -6.82 9.91
C ARG A 367 -6.38 -6.44 10.96
N LEU A 368 -6.21 -5.14 11.22
CA LEU A 368 -5.27 -4.65 12.23
C LEU A 368 -5.61 -5.13 13.65
N ASN A 369 -6.89 -5.19 14.02
CA ASN A 369 -7.30 -5.78 15.29
C ASN A 369 -6.92 -7.26 15.39
N LYS A 370 -7.18 -8.05 14.34
CA LYS A 370 -6.82 -9.47 14.34
C LYS A 370 -5.32 -9.67 14.50
N ILE A 371 -4.50 -8.87 13.81
CA ILE A 371 -3.04 -8.90 13.95
C ILE A 371 -2.64 -8.55 15.39
N ALA A 372 -3.20 -7.48 15.95
CA ALA A 372 -2.90 -7.07 17.32
C ALA A 372 -3.30 -8.15 18.35
N THR A 373 -4.48 -8.74 18.20
CA THR A 373 -4.97 -9.83 19.06
C THR A 373 -4.09 -11.07 18.94
N TYR A 374 -3.76 -11.47 17.72
CA TYR A 374 -2.87 -12.61 17.46
C TYR A 374 -1.51 -12.43 18.16
N LEU A 375 -0.87 -11.28 17.99
CA LEU A 375 0.41 -10.98 18.62
C LEU A 375 0.29 -10.93 20.16
N TYR A 376 -0.77 -10.32 20.68
CA TYR A 376 -1.01 -10.28 22.13
C TYR A 376 -1.15 -11.68 22.74
N GLU A 377 -1.96 -12.54 22.13
CA GLU A 377 -2.19 -13.92 22.57
C GLU A 377 -0.91 -14.76 22.48
N LYS A 378 -0.14 -14.60 21.39
CA LYS A 378 1.16 -15.25 21.21
C LYS A 378 2.14 -14.87 22.33
N ARG A 379 2.28 -13.58 22.63
CA ARG A 379 3.18 -13.10 23.71
C ARG A 379 2.73 -13.55 25.09
N GLN A 380 1.42 -13.59 25.35
CA GLN A 380 0.87 -14.16 26.58
C GLN A 380 1.23 -15.65 26.72
N ALA A 381 1.13 -16.43 25.65
CA ALA A 381 1.51 -17.84 25.64
C ALA A 381 3.02 -18.05 25.87
N GLU A 382 3.85 -17.11 25.43
CA GLU A 382 5.31 -17.09 25.66
C GLU A 382 5.69 -16.56 27.06
N GLY A 383 4.72 -16.18 27.89
CA GLY A 383 4.93 -15.73 29.27
C GLY A 383 5.29 -14.25 29.42
N ALA A 384 5.12 -13.45 28.37
CA ALA A 384 5.32 -12.00 28.45
C ALA A 384 4.38 -11.37 29.49
N GLN A 385 4.92 -10.45 30.29
CA GLN A 385 4.17 -9.69 31.29
C GLN A 385 3.96 -8.26 30.80
N ASN A 386 2.80 -7.67 31.09
CA ASN A 386 2.46 -6.27 30.77
C ASN A 386 2.47 -5.92 29.26
N ASN A 387 2.24 -6.89 28.39
CA ASN A 387 2.15 -6.63 26.97
C ASN A 387 0.79 -5.94 26.62
N PRO A 388 0.74 -4.99 25.67
CA PRO A 388 -0.48 -4.20 25.44
C PRO A 388 -1.62 -5.06 24.90
N ASN A 389 -2.73 -5.14 25.65
CA ASN A 389 -3.95 -5.81 25.21
C ASN A 389 -4.74 -4.91 24.25
N PRO A 390 -4.97 -5.32 22.98
CA PRO A 390 -5.76 -4.54 22.03
C PRO A 390 -7.23 -4.37 22.43
N GLU A 391 -7.78 -5.19 23.32
CA GLU A 391 -9.14 -5.00 23.86
C GLU A 391 -9.28 -3.78 24.77
N ASN A 392 -8.15 -3.21 25.23
CA ASN A 392 -8.13 -1.97 26.01
C ASN A 392 -8.11 -0.72 25.11
N CYS A 393 -8.07 -0.90 23.79
CA CYS A 393 -8.36 0.12 22.80
C CYS A 393 -9.90 0.22 22.60
#